data_AF-A0A848B668-F1
#
_entry.id   AF-A0A848B668-F1
#
_cell.length_a   1.000
_cell.length_b   1.000
_cell.length_c   1.000
_cell.angle_alpha   90.00
_cell.angle_beta   90.00
_cell.angle_gamma   90.00
#
_symmetry.space_group_name_H-M   'P 1'
#
loop_
_entity.id
_entity.type
_entity.pdbx_description
1 polymer ?
#
loop_
_entity_poly.entity_id
_entity_poly.type
_entity_poly.pdbx_seq_one_letter_code
_entity_poly.pdbx_strand_id
1 'polypeptide(L)' 'MKRNFILDILLVVSTLLCAVTGIVLDFHLFSGGRSVKMLLLTIHKWSGYGMAVLAALHFAWHWNWLRYAARTLWKR' A
#
# COMPACT_ATOMS: atom_id res chain seq x y z
N MET A 1 9.04 21.79 -8.67
CA MET A 1 7.88 21.29 -7.91
C MET A 1 8.22 21.33 -6.44
N LYS A 2 7.65 22.24 -5.64
CA LYS A 2 7.67 22.08 -4.17
C LYS A 2 6.76 20.88 -3.88
N ARG A 3 7.34 19.68 -3.91
CA ARG A 3 6.58 18.44 -4.05
C ARG A 3 6.21 18.00 -2.65
N ASN A 4 4.93 18.05 -2.31
CA ASN A 4 4.42 17.49 -1.08
C ASN A 4 4.61 15.97 -1.14
N PHE A 5 5.75 15.48 -0.63
CA PHE A 5 6.10 14.06 -0.52
C PHE A 5 5.20 13.28 0.46
N ILE A 6 4.22 13.97 1.05
CA ILE A 6 3.28 13.40 2.02
C ILE A 6 2.54 12.21 1.41
N LEU A 7 2.06 12.32 0.15
CA LEU A 7 1.35 11.23 -0.50
C LEU A 7 2.25 9.99 -0.66
N ASP A 8 3.51 10.19 -1.08
CA ASP A 8 4.47 9.09 -1.26
C ASP A 8 4.81 8.44 0.09
N ILE A 9 5.04 9.24 1.13
CA ILE A 9 5.32 8.74 2.49
C ILE A 9 4.12 7.95 3.03
N LEU A 10 2.90 8.47 2.91
CA LEU A 10 1.69 7.77 3.35
C LEU A 10 1.49 6.48 2.58
N LEU A 11 1.76 6.47 1.27
CA LEU A 11 1.67 5.27 0.44
C LEU A 11 2.67 4.21 0.90
N VAL A 12 3.92 4.59 1.15
CA VAL A 12 4.95 3.66 1.65
C VAL A 12 4.56 3.10 3.02
N VAL A 13 4.15 3.95 3.96
CA VAL A 13 3.76 3.52 5.31
C VAL A 13 2.57 2.56 5.28
N SER A 14 1.51 2.91 4.54
CA SER A 14 0.33 2.03 4.40
C SER A 14 0.67 0.71 3.73
N THR A 15 1.54 0.73 2.71
CA THR A 15 2.03 -0.48 2.04
C THR A 15 2.81 -1.38 3.00
N LEU A 16 3.74 -0.82 3.77
CA LEU A 16 4.53 -1.57 4.74
C LEU A 16 3.66 -2.17 5.84
N LEU A 17 2.71 -1.40 6.39
CA LEU A 17 1.77 -1.90 7.39
C LEU A 17 0.92 -3.05 6.84
N CYS A 18 0.37 -2.90 5.63
CA CYS A 18 -0.44 -3.93 4.98
C CYS A 18 0.40 -5.19 4.70
N ALA A 19 1.60 -5.04 4.14
CA ALA A 19 2.49 -6.15 3.82
C ALA A 19 2.93 -6.91 5.08
N VAL A 20 3.41 -6.19 6.12
CA VAL A 20 3.85 -6.82 7.38
C VAL A 20 2.70 -7.54 8.06
N THR A 21 1.53 -6.91 8.19
CA THR A 21 0.37 -7.58 8.80
C THR A 21 -0.12 -8.77 7.98
N GLY A 22 -0.05 -8.71 6.65
CA GLY A 22 -0.39 -9.83 5.77
C GLY A 22 0.54 -11.02 5.98
N ILE A 23 1.86 -10.79 5.97
CA ILE A 23 2.87 -11.83 6.25
C ILE A 23 2.66 -12.43 7.64
N VAL A 24 2.44 -11.59 8.66
CA VAL A 24 2.19 -12.08 10.03
C VAL A 24 0.93 -12.94 10.10
N LEU A 25 -0.13 -12.57 9.39
CA LEU A 25 -1.39 -13.32 9.35
C LEU A 25 -1.26 -14.64 8.59
N ASP A 26 -0.66 -14.64 7.40
CA ASP A 26 -0.52 -15.83 6.54
C ASP A 26 0.33 -16.91 7.21
N PHE A 27 1.47 -16.49 7.77
CA PHE A 27 2.40 -17.41 8.45
C PHE A 27 2.10 -17.61 9.93
N HIS A 28 0.98 -17.06 10.43
CA HIS A 28 0.57 -17.19 11.83
C HIS A 28 1.65 -16.76 12.84
N LEU A 29 2.40 -15.70 12.52
CA LEU A 29 3.54 -15.19 13.30
C LEU A 29 3.09 -14.33 14.50
N PHE A 30 2.10 -14.79 15.26
CA PHE A 30 1.57 -14.07 16.40
C PHE A 30 1.08 -15.02 17.49
N SER A 31 1.26 -14.61 18.75
CA SER A 31 0.70 -15.26 19.93
C SER A 31 -0.41 -14.41 20.52
N GLY A 32 -1.44 -15.04 21.11
CA GLY A 32 -2.54 -14.32 21.78
C GLY A 32 -3.94 -14.63 21.26
N GLY A 33 -4.10 -15.70 20.49
CA GLY A 33 -5.41 -16.24 20.13
C GLY A 33 -6.26 -15.31 19.27
N ARG A 34 -7.60 -15.37 19.47
CA ARG A 34 -8.56 -14.70 18.59
C ARG A 34 -8.50 -13.17 18.65
N SER A 35 -8.26 -12.59 19.83
CA SER A 35 -8.23 -11.12 19.99
C SER A 35 -7.09 -10.49 19.20
N VAL A 36 -5.87 -11.04 19.30
CA VAL A 36 -4.70 -10.57 18.54
C VAL A 36 -4.91 -10.76 17.04
N LYS A 37 -5.46 -11.91 16.61
CA LYS A 37 -5.81 -12.15 15.21
C LYS A 37 -6.77 -11.08 14.67
N MET A 38 -7.81 -10.74 15.42
CA MET A 38 -8.79 -9.73 15.01
C MET A 38 -8.19 -8.32 14.93
N LEU A 39 -7.27 -7.98 15.84
CA LEU A 39 -6.54 -6.72 15.78
C LEU A 39 -5.66 -6.65 14.51
N LEU A 40 -4.87 -7.69 14.24
CA LEU A 40 -4.03 -7.77 13.05
C LEU A 40 -4.85 -7.69 11.76
N LEU A 41 -5.99 -8.40 11.69
CA LEU A 41 -6.92 -8.31 10.56
C LEU A 41 -7.49 -6.91 10.38
N THR A 42 -7.80 -6.22 11.47
CA THR A 42 -8.32 -4.85 11.44
C THR A 42 -7.27 -3.91 10.88
N ILE A 43 -6.03 -3.99 11.36
CA ILE A 43 -4.91 -3.18 10.87
C ILE A 43 -4.64 -3.49 9.40
N HIS A 44 -4.59 -4.77 9.02
CA HIS A 44 -4.37 -5.20 7.64
C HIS A 44 -5.45 -4.65 6.69
N LYS A 45 -6.73 -4.79 7.06
CA LYS A 45 -7.85 -4.35 6.24
C LYS A 45 -7.83 -2.83 6.00
N TRP A 46 -7.70 -2.04 7.07
CA TRP A 46 -7.75 -0.59 6.95
C TRP A 46 -6.48 0.00 6.32
N SER A 47 -5.31 -0.57 6.62
CA SER A 47 -4.07 -0.18 5.92
C SER A 47 -4.12 -0.54 4.44
N GLY A 48 -4.70 -1.69 4.07
CA GLY A 48 -4.92 -2.10 2.69
C GLY A 48 -5.87 -1.16 1.93
N TYR A 49 -6.98 -0.73 2.54
CA TYR A 49 -7.86 0.28 1.95
C TYR A 49 -7.16 1.62 1.77
N GLY A 50 -6.40 2.07 2.78
CA GLY A 50 -5.58 3.28 2.68
C GLY A 50 -4.56 3.20 1.55
N MET A 51 -3.82 2.09 1.47
CA MET A 51 -2.85 1.81 0.41
C MET A 51 -3.50 1.86 -0.97
N ALA A 52 -4.66 1.21 -1.16
CA ALA A 52 -5.35 1.19 -2.45
C ALA A 52 -5.76 2.61 -2.90
N VAL A 53 -6.33 3.41 -1.99
CA VAL A 53 -6.72 4.79 -2.28
C VAL A 53 -5.50 5.66 -2.58
N LEU A 54 -4.45 5.57 -1.77
CA LEU A 54 -3.22 6.34 -1.97
C LEU A 54 -2.51 5.95 -3.27
N ALA A 55 -2.50 4.67 -3.64
CA ALA A 55 -1.95 4.20 -4.90
C ALA A 55 -2.73 4.76 -6.10
N ALA A 56 -4.07 4.76 -6.02
CA ALA A 56 -4.90 5.36 -7.05
C ALA A 56 -4.63 6.86 -7.22
N LEU A 57 -4.53 7.60 -6.10
CA LEU A 57 -4.18 9.03 -6.12
C LEU A 57 -2.76 9.26 -6.66
N HIS A 58 -1.80 8.41 -6.31
CA HIS A 58 -0.43 8.48 -6.82
C HIS A 58 -0.40 8.30 -8.34
N PHE A 59 -1.08 7.27 -8.87
CA PHE A 59 -1.15 7.05 -10.31
C PHE A 59 -1.89 8.18 -11.05
N ALA A 60 -2.97 8.71 -10.46
CA ALA A 60 -3.67 9.86 -11.02
C ALA A 60 -2.75 11.10 -11.09
N TRP A 61 -2.00 11.38 -10.02
CA TRP A 61 -1.03 12.46 -9.97
C TRP A 61 0.09 12.29 -11.02
N HIS A 62 0.51 11.05 -11.24
CA HIS A 62 1.57 10.69 -12.17
C HIS A 62 1.07 10.20 -13.53
N TRP A 63 -0.18 10.49 -13.92
CA TRP A 63 -0.82 9.92 -15.10
C TRP A 63 -0.03 10.13 -16.40
N ASN A 64 0.57 11.31 -16.58
CA ASN A 64 1.40 11.60 -17.75
C ASN A 64 2.66 10.73 -17.80
N TRP A 65 3.31 10.54 -16.66
CA TRP A 65 4.45 9.64 -16.54
C TRP A 65 4.03 8.19 -16.79
N LEU A 66 2.90 7.75 -16.23
CA LEU A 66 2.39 6.38 -16.43
C LEU A 66 2.09 6.09 -17.90
N ARG A 67 1.44 7.01 -18.61
CA ARG A 67 1.20 6.90 -20.06
C ARG A 67 2.49 6.81 -20.87
N TYR A 68 3.51 7.60 -20.51
CA TYR A 68 4.81 7.54 -21.17
C TYR A 68 5.51 6.21 -20.88
N ALA A 69 5.55 5.77 -19.63
CA ALA A 69 6.14 4.49 -19.23
C ALA A 69 5.49 3.31 -19.95
N ALA A 70 4.15 3.28 -20.02
CA ALA A 70 3.40 2.25 -20.74
C ALA A 70 3.73 2.21 -22.24
N ARG A 71 3.83 3.37 -22.90
CA ARG A 71 4.23 3.45 -24.33
C ARG A 71 5.65 2.96 -24.55
N THR A 72 6.57 3.27 -23.63
CA THR A 72 7.97 2.85 -23.73
C THR A 72 8.11 1.34 -23.54
N LEU A 73 7.35 0.75 -22.60
CA LEU A 73 7.30 -0.71 -22.41
C LEU A 73 6.72 -1.43 -23.62
N TRP A 74 5.70 -0.88 -24.28
CA TRP A 74 5.06 -1.48 -25.46
C TRP A 74 5.92 -1.43 -26.73
N LYS A 75 6.81 -0.44 -26.85
CA LYS A 75 7.71 -0.31 -28.01
C LYS A 75 8.97 -1.18 -27.92
N ARG A 76 9.18 -1.85 -26.78
CA ARG A 76 10.19 -2.89 -26.60
C ARG A 76 9.54 -4.24 -26.81
#